data_AF-A0A9X2EDN8-F1
#
_entry.id   AF-A0A9X2EDN8-F1
#
_cell.length_a   1.000
_cell.length_b   1.000
_cell.length_c   1.000
_cell.angle_alpha   90.00
_cell.angle_beta   90.00
_cell.angle_gamma   90.00
#
_symmetry.space_group_name_H-M   'P 1'
#
loop_
_entity.id
_entity.type
_entity.pdbx_description
1 polymer ?
#
loop_
_entity_poly.entity_id
_entity_poly.type
_entity_poly.pdbx_seq_one_letter_code
_entity_poly.pdbx_strand_id
1 'polypeptide(L)'
;MATEYALPSVAVVLRAFREPADPGRPDYRVLEAAYQLAQCHERRRRAHQAAHVPDASSSHVAACSQLVEDIDLTRAKLIAHIDNWVAEHIPHRRGASLHTETLGAVIDRMAEKWVAAQHAIGLPARNGHGKKDSRARATVISRHGVDSEAHLHWVRLAELADGYKDLITDVIEHRRRLPVF
;
A
#
# COMPACT_ATOMS: atom_id res chain seq x y z
N MET A 1 29.61 14.06 9.28
CA MET A 1 28.49 14.71 8.57
C MET A 1 27.24 13.93 8.93
N ALA A 2 26.29 14.53 9.64
CA ALA A 2 25.03 13.86 9.93
C ALA A 2 24.27 13.73 8.61
N THR A 3 24.02 12.51 8.17
CA THR A 3 23.14 12.26 7.04
C THR A 3 21.77 12.80 7.42
N GLU A 4 21.31 13.83 6.73
CA GLU A 4 19.98 14.40 6.93
C GLU A 4 18.98 13.38 6.37
N TYR A 5 18.41 12.55 7.26
CA TYR A 5 17.42 11.56 6.87
C TYR A 5 16.10 12.30 6.60
N ALA A 6 15.74 12.39 5.33
CA ALA A 6 14.48 12.97 4.89
C ALA A 6 13.45 11.86 4.65
N LEU A 7 12.19 12.15 4.99
CA LEU A 7 11.07 11.30 4.59
C LEU A 7 10.98 11.25 3.05
N PRO A 8 10.69 10.08 2.46
CA PRO A 8 10.58 9.97 1.01
C PRO A 8 9.41 10.83 0.51
N SER A 9 9.59 11.50 -0.62
CA SER A 9 8.45 12.19 -1.26
C SER A 9 7.39 11.19 -1.72
N VAL A 10 6.14 11.65 -1.85
CA VAL A 10 5.02 10.82 -2.33
C VAL A 10 5.31 10.14 -3.67
N ALA A 11 5.97 10.82 -4.60
CA ALA A 11 6.33 10.25 -5.90
C ALA A 11 7.31 9.08 -5.78
N VAL A 12 8.21 9.11 -4.79
CA VAL A 12 9.17 8.05 -4.52
C VAL A 12 8.47 6.86 -3.85
N VAL A 13 7.56 7.10 -2.90
CA VAL A 13 6.75 6.04 -2.28
C VAL A 13 5.88 5.32 -3.33
N LEU A 14 5.18 6.07 -4.19
CA LEU A 14 4.36 5.49 -5.27
C LEU A 14 5.19 4.69 -6.26
N ARG A 15 6.44 5.09 -6.53
CA ARG A 15 7.38 4.31 -7.34
C ARG A 15 7.78 3.02 -6.63
N ALA A 16 8.06 3.09 -5.33
CA ALA A 16 8.45 1.93 -4.53
C ALA A 16 7.35 0.86 -4.47
N PHE A 17 6.06 1.22 -4.54
CA PHE A 17 4.99 0.23 -4.68
C PHE A 17 5.12 -0.63 -5.95
N ARG A 18 5.72 -0.10 -7.01
CA ARG A 18 5.88 -0.79 -8.29
C ARG A 18 7.16 -1.61 -8.39
N GLU A 19 8.26 -1.08 -7.85
CA GLU A 19 9.60 -1.65 -8.02
C GLU A 19 10.48 -1.43 -6.79
N PRO A 20 11.39 -2.36 -6.47
CA PRO A 20 12.26 -2.22 -5.31
C PRO A 20 13.15 -0.99 -5.44
N ALA A 21 13.38 -0.31 -4.33
CA ALA A 21 14.23 0.87 -4.28
C ALA A 21 15.72 0.50 -4.32
N ASP A 22 16.55 1.46 -4.71
CA ASP A 22 18.02 1.32 -4.63
C ASP A 22 18.48 1.17 -3.16
N PRO A 23 19.19 0.08 -2.80
CA PRO A 23 19.74 -0.13 -1.47
C PRO A 23 20.69 0.97 -0.96
N GLY A 24 21.26 1.78 -1.86
CA GLY A 24 22.16 2.88 -1.50
C GLY A 24 21.46 4.10 -0.90
N ARG A 25 20.12 4.15 -0.88
CA ARG A 25 19.37 5.32 -0.43
C ARG A 25 19.26 5.39 1.11
N PRO A 26 19.28 6.60 1.69
CA PRO A 26 19.11 6.77 3.14
C PRO A 26 17.72 6.35 3.65
N ASP A 27 16.68 6.45 2.81
CA ASP A 27 15.30 6.06 3.08
C ASP A 27 14.97 4.63 2.59
N TYR A 28 15.98 3.85 2.18
CA TYR A 28 15.81 2.52 1.58
C TYR A 28 14.90 1.61 2.41
N ARG A 29 15.06 1.58 3.75
CA ARG A 29 14.26 0.69 4.61
C ARG A 29 12.77 1.01 4.55
N VAL A 30 12.41 2.29 4.47
CA VAL A 30 11.01 2.73 4.32
C VAL A 30 10.48 2.32 2.96
N LEU A 31 11.27 2.52 1.91
CA LEU A 31 10.86 2.20 0.54
C LEU A 31 10.76 0.70 0.28
N GLU A 32 11.66 -0.10 0.85
CA GLU A 32 11.59 -1.56 0.77
C GLU A 32 10.37 -2.09 1.54
N ALA A 33 10.09 -1.54 2.73
CA ALA A 33 8.86 -1.88 3.45
C ALA A 33 7.60 -1.49 2.63
N ALA A 34 7.59 -0.31 1.99
CA ALA A 34 6.50 0.13 1.12
C ALA A 34 6.29 -0.83 -0.08
N TYR A 35 7.38 -1.26 -0.73
CA TYR A 35 7.33 -2.26 -1.80
C TYR A 35 6.74 -3.60 -1.31
N GLN A 36 7.15 -4.05 -0.13
CA GLN A 36 6.63 -5.29 0.47
C GLN A 36 5.16 -5.16 0.92
N LEU A 37 4.72 -4.00 1.39
CA LEU A 37 3.31 -3.73 1.70
C LEU A 37 2.43 -3.86 0.45
N ALA A 38 2.86 -3.32 -0.70
CA ALA A 38 2.15 -3.50 -1.96
C ALA A 38 2.04 -5.00 -2.33
N GLN A 39 3.11 -5.77 -2.16
CA GLN A 39 3.06 -7.23 -2.38
C GLN A 39 2.11 -7.95 -1.41
N CYS A 40 2.06 -7.55 -0.14
CA CYS A 40 1.11 -8.07 0.83
C CYS A 40 -0.33 -7.84 0.35
N HIS A 41 -0.67 -6.63 -0.09
CA HIS A 41 -2.01 -6.31 -0.61
C HIS A 41 -2.36 -7.09 -1.89
N GLU A 42 -1.42 -7.26 -2.82
CA GLU A 42 -1.62 -8.11 -4.00
C GLU A 42 -1.91 -9.56 -3.62
N ARG A 43 -1.09 -10.14 -2.73
CA ARG A 43 -1.24 -11.53 -2.27
C ARG A 43 -2.54 -11.74 -1.52
N ARG A 44 -2.91 -10.79 -0.64
CA ARG A 44 -4.15 -10.80 0.14
C ARG A 44 -5.37 -10.80 -0.78
N ARG A 45 -5.37 -9.92 -1.79
CA ARG A 45 -6.43 -9.87 -2.81
C ARG A 45 -6.54 -11.19 -3.58
N ARG A 46 -5.41 -11.77 -4.03
CA ARG A 46 -5.41 -13.08 -4.71
C ARG A 46 -5.99 -14.19 -3.82
N ALA A 47 -5.62 -14.22 -2.54
CA ALA A 47 -6.16 -15.18 -1.58
C ALA A 47 -7.68 -15.03 -1.40
N HIS A 48 -8.18 -13.80 -1.27
CA HIS A 48 -9.62 -13.54 -1.23
C HIS A 48 -10.33 -13.99 -2.52
N GLN A 49 -9.77 -13.68 -3.68
CA GLN A 49 -10.32 -14.13 -4.97
C GLN A 49 -10.35 -15.65 -5.08
N ALA A 50 -9.29 -16.33 -4.63
CA ALA A 50 -9.21 -17.79 -4.62
C ALA A 50 -10.24 -18.42 -3.67
N ALA A 51 -10.56 -17.76 -2.54
CA ALA A 51 -11.61 -18.21 -1.61
C ALA A 51 -13.03 -18.07 -2.19
N HIS A 52 -13.25 -17.13 -3.12
CA HIS A 52 -14.54 -16.86 -3.74
C HIS A 52 -14.78 -17.61 -5.06
N VAL A 53 -13.88 -18.51 -5.46
CA VAL A 53 -14.11 -19.36 -6.65
C VAL A 53 -15.34 -20.24 -6.41
N PRO A 54 -16.28 -20.34 -7.38
CA PRO A 54 -17.41 -21.25 -7.28
C PRO A 54 -16.96 -22.68 -7.00
N ASP A 55 -17.71 -23.41 -6.18
CA ASP A 55 -17.43 -24.80 -5.79
C ASP A 55 -16.11 -25.01 -5.01
N ALA A 56 -15.52 -23.95 -4.45
CA ALA A 56 -14.39 -24.07 -3.54
C ALA A 56 -14.75 -24.94 -2.32
N SER A 57 -13.89 -25.91 -2.01
CA SER A 57 -14.07 -26.75 -0.82
C SER A 57 -13.88 -25.93 0.46
N SER A 58 -14.53 -26.34 1.56
CA SER A 58 -14.33 -25.69 2.87
C SER A 58 -12.86 -25.70 3.33
N SER A 59 -12.11 -26.75 2.99
CA SER A 59 -10.66 -26.83 3.26
C SER A 59 -9.85 -25.80 2.48
N HIS A 60 -10.22 -25.52 1.22
CA HIS A 60 -9.59 -24.51 0.39
C HIS A 60 -9.88 -23.10 0.90
N VAL A 61 -11.13 -22.82 1.28
CA VAL A 61 -11.51 -21.55 1.90
C VAL A 61 -10.74 -21.33 3.20
N ALA A 62 -10.65 -22.34 4.07
CA ALA A 62 -9.89 -22.26 5.32
C ALA A 62 -8.39 -21.99 5.07
N ALA A 63 -7.78 -22.64 4.08
CA ALA A 63 -6.39 -22.39 3.70
C ALA A 63 -6.17 -20.97 3.18
N CYS A 64 -7.12 -20.42 2.41
CA CYS A 64 -7.06 -19.03 1.95
C CYS A 64 -7.18 -18.05 3.13
N SER A 65 -8.05 -18.31 4.10
CA SER A 65 -8.18 -17.50 5.32
C SER A 65 -6.89 -17.49 6.14
N GLN A 66 -6.28 -18.66 6.37
CA GLN A 66 -5.01 -18.75 7.09
C GLN A 66 -3.90 -17.97 6.37
N LEU A 67 -3.85 -18.06 5.04
CA LEU A 67 -2.90 -17.29 4.24
C LEU A 67 -3.11 -15.76 4.39
N VAL A 68 -4.36 -15.31 4.46
CA VAL A 68 -4.68 -13.89 4.71
C VAL A 68 -4.20 -13.46 6.10
N GLU A 69 -4.40 -14.27 7.13
CA GLU A 69 -3.90 -13.99 8.49
C GLU A 69 -2.37 -13.86 8.52
N ASP A 70 -1.64 -14.77 7.87
CA ASP A 70 -0.18 -14.73 7.78
C ASP A 70 0.32 -13.47 7.05
N ILE A 71 -0.40 -13.06 6.00
CA ILE A 71 -0.12 -11.83 5.26
C ILE A 71 -0.39 -10.60 6.14
N ASP A 72 -1.48 -10.60 6.90
CA ASP A 72 -1.86 -9.50 7.80
C ASP A 72 -0.84 -9.33 8.94
N LEU A 73 -0.31 -10.44 9.48
CA LEU A 73 0.80 -10.41 10.44
C LEU A 73 2.09 -9.85 9.82
N THR A 74 2.39 -10.21 8.57
CA THR A 74 3.54 -9.66 7.85
C THR A 74 3.37 -8.16 7.60
N ARG A 75 2.18 -7.73 7.16
CA ARG A 75 1.82 -6.32 6.95
C ARG A 75 2.02 -5.49 8.22
N ALA A 76 1.55 -5.98 9.37
CA ALA A 76 1.71 -5.31 10.66
C ALA A 76 3.19 -5.11 11.04
N LYS A 77 4.06 -6.11 10.76
CA LYS A 77 5.51 -5.99 11.00
C LYS A 77 6.17 -4.95 10.11
N LEU A 78 5.73 -4.83 8.86
CA LEU A 78 6.25 -3.81 7.92
C LEU A 78 5.84 -2.40 8.32
N ILE A 79 4.59 -2.22 8.76
CA ILE A 79 4.11 -0.96 9.33
C ILE A 79 4.98 -0.56 10.52
N ALA A 80 5.16 -1.46 11.48
CA ALA A 80 6.00 -1.21 12.65
C ALA A 80 7.47 -0.92 12.27
N HIS A 81 8.00 -1.56 11.23
CA HIS A 81 9.35 -1.28 10.75
C HIS A 81 9.49 0.17 10.24
N ILE A 82 8.51 0.67 9.49
CA ILE A 82 8.47 2.07 9.04
C ILE A 82 8.40 3.00 10.24
N ASP A 83 7.52 2.71 11.21
CA ASP A 83 7.31 3.56 12.38
C ASP A 83 8.54 3.62 13.29
N ASN A 84 9.24 2.50 13.46
CA ASN A 84 10.53 2.45 14.18
C ASN A 84 11.62 3.24 13.46
N TRP A 85 11.71 3.11 12.13
CA TRP A 85 12.66 3.91 11.36
C TRP A 85 12.38 5.41 11.53
N VAL A 86 11.11 5.82 11.51
CA VAL A 86 10.72 7.22 11.76
C VAL A 86 11.11 7.67 13.16
N ALA A 87 10.87 6.85 14.18
CA ALA A 87 11.25 7.15 15.55
C ALA A 87 12.75 7.40 15.72
N GLU A 88 13.56 6.61 15.03
CA GLU A 88 15.03 6.66 15.09
C GLU A 88 15.63 7.81 14.27
N HIS A 89 15.04 8.14 13.11
CA HIS A 89 15.69 8.99 12.11
C HIS A 89 15.05 10.38 11.98
N ILE A 90 13.80 10.58 12.41
CA ILE A 90 13.06 11.83 12.22
C ILE A 90 12.99 12.62 13.54
N PRO A 91 13.62 13.80 13.61
CA PRO A 91 13.58 14.62 14.82
C PRO A 91 12.17 15.17 15.09
N HIS A 92 11.68 14.93 16.29
CA HIS A 92 10.38 15.46 16.75
C HIS A 92 10.60 16.53 17.82
N ARG A 93 10.03 17.73 17.62
CA ARG A 93 10.05 18.78 18.63
C ARG A 93 9.14 18.39 19.81
N ARG A 94 9.67 18.48 21.04
CA ARG A 94 8.87 18.38 22.27
C ARG A 94 7.81 19.48 22.28
N GLY A 95 6.53 19.10 22.29
CA GLY A 95 5.38 20.03 22.29
C GLY A 95 4.62 20.16 20.96
N ALA A 96 5.11 19.56 19.86
CA ALA A 96 4.36 19.49 18.61
C ALA A 96 3.09 18.63 18.77
N SER A 97 2.02 18.97 18.05
CA SER A 97 0.76 18.23 18.08
C SER A 97 0.97 16.80 17.57
N LEU A 98 0.47 15.81 18.32
CA LEU A 98 0.54 14.41 17.95
C LEU A 98 -0.45 14.13 16.80
N HIS A 99 0.01 13.50 15.73
CA HIS A 99 -0.88 13.01 14.67
C HIS A 99 -1.67 11.78 15.15
N THR A 100 -2.83 11.51 14.57
CA THR A 100 -3.70 10.40 15.00
C THR A 100 -3.28 9.06 14.42
N GLU A 101 -2.46 9.06 13.38
CA GLU A 101 -2.03 7.86 12.67
C GLU A 101 -0.49 7.84 12.56
N THR A 102 0.08 6.64 12.44
CA THR A 102 1.52 6.47 12.20
C THR A 102 1.85 6.63 10.71
N LEU A 103 3.12 6.87 10.37
CA LEU A 103 3.53 6.99 8.97
C LEU A 103 3.36 5.65 8.24
N GLY A 104 3.71 4.55 8.88
CA GLY A 104 3.52 3.20 8.36
C GLY A 104 2.05 2.91 8.04
N ALA A 105 1.12 3.33 8.91
CA ALA A 105 -0.32 3.18 8.67
C ALA A 105 -0.81 4.01 7.47
N VAL A 106 -0.28 5.22 7.28
CA VAL A 106 -0.60 6.05 6.10
C VAL A 106 -0.07 5.37 4.82
N ILE A 107 1.18 4.91 4.81
CA ILE A 107 1.80 4.23 3.66
C ILE A 107 1.07 2.92 3.35
N ASP A 108 0.62 2.17 4.35
CA ASP A 108 -0.15 0.94 4.15
C ASP A 108 -1.48 1.18 3.42
N ARG A 109 -2.23 2.21 3.82
CA ARG A 109 -3.48 2.58 3.14
C ARG A 109 -3.23 3.07 1.71
N MET A 110 -2.15 3.81 1.48
CA MET A 110 -1.74 4.18 0.13
C MET A 110 -1.44 2.94 -0.71
N ALA A 111 -0.71 1.96 -0.17
CA ALA A 111 -0.40 0.71 -0.86
C ALA A 111 -1.68 -0.08 -1.20
N GLU A 112 -2.63 -0.17 -0.27
CA GLU A 112 -3.93 -0.82 -0.48
C GLU A 112 -4.68 -0.19 -1.67
N LYS A 113 -4.82 1.15 -1.68
CA LYS A 113 -5.54 1.86 -2.76
C LYS A 113 -4.78 1.83 -4.07
N TRP A 114 -3.46 1.87 -4.04
CA TRP A 114 -2.63 1.68 -5.23
C TRP A 114 -2.87 0.30 -5.87
N VAL A 115 -2.80 -0.79 -5.09
CA VAL A 115 -3.08 -2.13 -5.61
C VAL A 115 -4.51 -2.24 -6.16
N ALA A 116 -5.50 -1.68 -5.45
CA ALA A 116 -6.89 -1.68 -5.92
C ALA A 116 -7.05 -0.92 -7.26
N ALA A 117 -6.44 0.25 -7.39
CA ALA A 117 -6.49 1.07 -8.62
C ALA A 117 -5.82 0.38 -9.81
N GLN A 118 -4.65 -0.23 -9.59
CA GLN A 118 -3.92 -0.98 -10.63
C GLN A 118 -4.76 -2.17 -11.15
N HIS A 119 -5.40 -2.90 -10.24
CA HIS A 119 -6.29 -4.00 -10.60
C HIS A 119 -7.55 -3.55 -11.33
N ALA A 120 -8.12 -2.41 -10.95
CA ALA A 120 -9.32 -1.88 -11.58
C ALA A 120 -9.08 -1.44 -13.03
N ILE A 121 -7.87 -1.02 -13.42
CA ILE A 121 -7.56 -0.72 -14.84
C ILE A 121 -7.39 -2.00 -15.69
N GLY A 122 -7.42 -3.19 -15.07
CA GLY A 122 -7.21 -4.45 -15.77
C GLY A 122 -5.75 -4.72 -16.14
N LEU A 123 -4.79 -4.04 -15.47
CA LEU A 123 -3.40 -4.47 -15.51
C LEU A 123 -3.33 -5.87 -14.87
N PRO A 124 -2.82 -6.88 -15.59
CA PRO A 124 -2.74 -8.23 -15.05
C PRO A 124 -1.88 -8.22 -13.78
N ALA A 125 -2.38 -8.89 -12.75
CA ALA A 125 -1.53 -9.33 -11.65
C ALA A 125 -0.31 -10.04 -12.26
N ARG A 126 0.89 -9.81 -11.73
CA ARG A 126 2.17 -10.21 -12.33
C ARG A 126 2.32 -11.71 -12.67
N ASN A 127 1.33 -12.57 -12.42
CA ASN A 127 1.24 -13.94 -12.92
C ASN A 127 -0.23 -14.36 -13.11
N GLY A 128 -0.63 -14.73 -14.35
CA GLY A 128 -1.93 -15.35 -14.61
C GLY A 128 -2.17 -15.63 -16.10
N HIS A 129 -1.91 -16.86 -16.54
CA HIS A 129 -2.23 -17.36 -17.87
C HIS A 129 -3.76 -17.44 -18.06
N GLY A 130 -4.24 -16.89 -19.18
CA GLY A 130 -5.66 -16.74 -19.48
C GLY A 130 -6.32 -17.97 -20.10
N LYS A 131 -7.66 -17.98 -20.03
CA LYS A 131 -8.50 -18.64 -21.03
C LYS A 131 -9.54 -17.63 -21.51
N LYS A 132 -9.38 -17.20 -22.76
CA LYS A 132 -10.35 -16.39 -23.49
C LYS A 132 -11.51 -17.30 -23.88
N ASP A 133 -12.74 -16.87 -23.58
CA ASP A 133 -13.79 -16.69 -24.58
C ASP A 133 -15.15 -16.48 -23.90
N SER A 134 -15.85 -15.45 -24.41
CA SER A 134 -17.30 -15.17 -24.38
C SER A 134 -17.69 -13.79 -23.80
N ARG A 135 -18.53 -13.08 -24.58
CA ARG A 135 -19.33 -11.87 -24.27
C ARG A 135 -18.83 -10.52 -24.78
N ALA A 136 -18.95 -10.32 -26.10
CA ALA A 136 -18.80 -9.03 -26.79
C ALA A 136 -19.98 -8.04 -26.58
N ARG A 137 -21.02 -8.37 -25.77
CA ARG A 137 -22.13 -7.45 -25.42
C ARG A 137 -22.23 -7.09 -23.93
N ALA A 138 -21.61 -7.86 -23.04
CA ALA A 138 -21.46 -7.50 -21.61
C ALA A 138 -20.28 -6.53 -21.36
N THR A 139 -19.42 -6.36 -22.36
CA THR A 139 -18.14 -5.67 -22.28
C THR A 139 -18.25 -4.15 -22.20
N VAL A 140 -19.34 -3.54 -22.69
CA VAL A 140 -19.49 -2.07 -22.70
C VAL A 140 -20.00 -1.54 -21.35
N ILE A 141 -20.94 -2.24 -20.71
CA ILE A 141 -21.44 -1.89 -19.36
C ILE A 141 -20.38 -2.23 -18.30
N SER A 142 -19.70 -3.38 -18.42
CA SER A 142 -18.57 -3.70 -17.54
C SER A 142 -17.41 -2.71 -17.69
N ARG A 143 -17.12 -2.18 -18.89
CA ARG A 143 -16.05 -1.18 -19.05
C ARG A 143 -16.33 0.11 -18.28
N HIS A 144 -17.56 0.63 -18.30
CA HIS A 144 -17.92 1.85 -17.57
C HIS A 144 -17.91 1.63 -16.05
N GLY A 145 -18.32 0.44 -15.58
CA GLY A 145 -18.24 0.08 -14.16
C GLY A 145 -16.79 -0.06 -13.67
N VAL A 146 -15.96 -0.74 -14.47
CA VAL A 146 -14.52 -0.91 -14.21
C VAL A 146 -13.78 0.43 -14.25
N ASP A 147 -14.14 1.32 -15.19
CA ASP A 147 -13.60 2.68 -15.27
C ASP A 147 -14.03 3.54 -14.07
N SER A 148 -15.28 3.40 -13.61
CA SER A 148 -15.78 4.08 -12.40
C SER A 148 -15.11 3.59 -11.12
N GLU A 149 -14.93 2.26 -10.96
CA GLU A 149 -14.24 1.68 -9.81
C GLU A 149 -12.75 2.05 -9.79
N ALA A 150 -12.10 2.01 -10.95
CA ALA A 150 -10.72 2.50 -11.09
C ALA A 150 -10.61 3.97 -10.71
N HIS A 151 -11.51 4.81 -11.24
CA HIS A 151 -11.57 6.23 -10.92
C HIS A 151 -11.70 6.46 -9.41
N LEU A 152 -12.62 5.75 -8.73
CA LEU A 152 -12.79 5.87 -7.28
C LEU A 152 -11.50 5.50 -6.52
N HIS A 153 -10.82 4.43 -6.90
CA HIS A 153 -9.57 4.04 -6.24
C HIS A 153 -8.42 5.01 -6.52
N TRP A 154 -8.33 5.58 -7.72
CA TRP A 154 -7.37 6.63 -8.04
C TRP A 154 -7.62 7.92 -7.27
N VAL A 155 -8.88 8.33 -7.15
CA VAL A 155 -9.26 9.51 -6.34
C VAL A 155 -8.89 9.28 -4.88
N ARG A 156 -9.23 8.12 -4.30
CA ARG A 156 -8.86 7.79 -2.92
C ARG A 156 -7.34 7.72 -2.71
N LEU A 157 -6.59 7.21 -3.69
CA LEU A 157 -5.13 7.22 -3.63
C LEU A 157 -4.58 8.66 -3.67
N ALA A 158 -5.15 9.53 -4.52
CA ALA A 158 -4.74 10.93 -4.61
C ALA A 158 -5.00 11.68 -3.30
N GLU A 159 -6.16 11.50 -2.67
CA GLU A 159 -6.47 12.07 -1.35
C GLU A 159 -5.47 11.64 -0.28
N LEU A 160 -5.11 10.34 -0.25
CA LEU A 160 -4.10 9.82 0.67
C LEU A 160 -2.69 10.36 0.35
N ALA A 161 -2.37 10.53 -0.92
CA ALA A 161 -1.10 11.08 -1.39
C ALA A 161 -0.94 12.56 -1.00
N ASP A 162 -2.01 13.36 -1.12
CA ASP A 162 -2.03 14.75 -0.68
C ASP A 162 -1.93 14.84 0.85
N GLY A 163 -2.71 14.02 1.58
CA GLY A 163 -2.60 13.93 3.04
C GLY A 163 -1.21 13.50 3.53
N TYR A 164 -0.55 12.58 2.83
CA TYR A 164 0.84 12.21 3.10
C TYR A 164 1.80 13.38 2.88
N LYS A 165 1.65 14.10 1.76
CA LYS A 165 2.46 15.27 1.44
C LYS A 165 2.34 16.35 2.52
N ASP A 166 1.12 16.65 2.95
CA ASP A 166 0.87 17.63 4.01
C ASP A 166 1.44 17.15 5.36
N LEU A 167 1.31 15.86 5.66
CA LEU A 167 1.88 15.26 6.87
C LEU A 167 3.40 15.35 6.91
N ILE A 168 4.11 15.01 5.83
CA ILE A 168 5.58 15.10 5.81
C ILE A 168 6.03 16.56 5.93
N THR A 169 5.31 17.51 5.31
CA THR A 169 5.60 18.93 5.44
C THR A 169 5.43 19.39 6.89
N ASP A 170 4.32 19.02 7.54
CA ASP A 170 4.08 19.34 8.96
C ASP A 170 5.12 18.73 9.92
N VAL A 171 5.64 17.55 9.61
CA VAL A 171 6.68 16.88 10.40
C VAL A 171 8.04 17.55 10.19
N ILE A 172 8.41 17.86 8.94
CA ILE A 172 9.66 18.56 8.59
C ILE A 172 9.68 19.97 9.20
N GLU A 173 8.55 20.67 9.19
CA GLU A 173 8.40 21.98 9.83
C GLU A 173 8.25 21.91 11.36
N HIS A 174 8.33 20.71 11.94
CA HIS A 174 8.17 20.45 13.37
C HIS A 174 6.84 20.96 13.98
N ARG A 175 5.80 21.09 13.15
CA ARG A 175 4.43 21.42 13.56
C ARG A 175 3.71 20.19 14.14
N ARG A 176 4.04 19.00 13.63
CA ARG A 176 3.50 17.73 14.10
C ARG A 176 4.58 16.76 14.54
N ARG A 177 4.17 15.83 15.40
CA ARG A 177 4.92 14.60 15.68
C ARG A 177 4.10 13.37 15.35
N LEU A 178 4.76 12.33 14.91
CA LEU A 178 4.12 11.06 14.59
C LEU A 178 4.05 10.18 15.85
N PRO A 179 2.99 9.38 16.03
CA PRO A 179 2.99 8.31 17.00
C PRO A 179 4.06 7.28 16.62
N VAL A 180 4.79 6.82 17.61
CA VAL A 180 5.80 5.76 17.50
C VAL A 180 5.48 4.76 18.62
N PHE A 181 5.33 3.48 18.30
CA PHE A 181 4.86 2.42 19.21
C PHE A 181 5.85 1.26 19.25
#